data_AF-A0A9D8W6M4-F1
#
_entry.id   AF-A0A9D8W6M4-F1
#
_cell.length_a   1.000
_cell.length_b   1.000
_cell.length_c   1.000
_cell.angle_alpha   90.00
_cell.angle_beta   90.00
_cell.angle_gamma   90.00
#
_symmetry.space_group_name_H-M   'P 1'
#
loop_
_entity.id
_entity.type
_entity.pdbx_description
1 polymer ?
#
loop_
_entity_poly.entity_id
_entity_poly.type
_entity_poly.pdbx_seq_one_letter_code
_entity_poly.pdbx_strand_id
1 'polypeptide(L)'
;MEQFERARDLRNPARDARAVAARLSELGYALHGDGAHFNPTRLEMLAMMRDFAAHLPEGATAVVYIAGHGLSEGGDTYLIPADDADLRTRDNLGDHAVALRSLTGRLAARPGINAIVLVDACSANGLRGEGAGSGSAGDLVTGSTGSMSLIYAAAPGQIAADGNGTNSPFTTALLHALETPRAPLDQLFRRLTDHIGTATAGAQTPWIMRSYGDVGPVYLTDR
;
A
#
# COMPACT_ATOMS: atom_id res chain seq x y z
N MET A 1 -26.98 -8.33 -7.92
CA MET A 1 -26.36 -7.44 -6.93
C MET A 1 -25.28 -8.23 -6.23
N GLU A 2 -24.02 -8.01 -6.60
CA GLU A 2 -22.89 -8.56 -5.84
C GLU A 2 -22.87 -7.89 -4.47
N GLN A 3 -23.14 -8.67 -3.43
CA GLN A 3 -23.03 -8.22 -2.05
C GLN A 3 -21.58 -8.39 -1.66
N PHE A 4 -20.92 -7.30 -1.27
CA PHE A 4 -19.62 -7.41 -0.61
C PHE A 4 -19.85 -8.09 0.76
N GLU A 5 -19.20 -9.24 0.99
CA GLU A 5 -19.21 -9.89 2.31
C GLU A 5 -18.68 -8.89 3.34
N ARG A 6 -19.26 -8.88 4.55
CA ARG A 6 -18.67 -8.14 5.68
C ARG A 6 -17.20 -8.52 5.78
N ALA A 7 -16.33 -7.51 5.87
CA ALA A 7 -14.91 -7.66 6.13
C ALA A 7 -14.70 -8.71 7.24
N ARG A 8 -14.06 -9.83 6.90
CA ARG A 8 -13.72 -10.88 7.87
C ARG A 8 -12.68 -10.34 8.84
N ASP A 9 -12.67 -10.82 10.07
CA ASP A 9 -11.62 -10.42 11.02
C ASP A 9 -10.25 -10.89 10.52
N LEU A 10 -9.32 -9.96 10.33
CA LEU A 10 -7.94 -10.22 9.88
C LEU A 10 -7.03 -10.25 11.09
N ARG A 11 -6.20 -11.28 11.21
CA ARG A 11 -5.41 -11.49 12.43
C ARG A 11 -4.09 -10.73 12.42
N ASN A 12 -3.49 -10.55 11.24
CA ASN A 12 -2.14 -10.04 11.12
C ASN A 12 -1.97 -8.54 10.85
N PRO A 13 -2.94 -7.74 10.34
CA PRO A 13 -2.68 -6.34 9.96
C PRO A 13 -2.08 -5.48 11.08
N ALA A 14 -2.58 -5.63 12.31
CA ALA A 14 -2.04 -4.90 13.46
C ALA A 14 -0.64 -5.39 13.87
N ARG A 15 -0.29 -6.65 13.63
CA ARG A 15 1.06 -7.18 13.87
C ARG A 15 2.02 -6.72 12.79
N ASP A 16 1.55 -6.79 11.54
CA ASP A 16 2.31 -6.37 10.38
C ASP A 16 2.68 -4.90 10.45
N ALA A 17 1.70 -4.02 10.72
CA ALA A 17 1.94 -2.58 10.86
C ALA A 17 2.93 -2.27 11.99
N ARG A 18 2.88 -2.99 13.13
CA ARG A 18 3.87 -2.84 14.21
C ARG A 18 5.26 -3.24 13.77
N ALA A 19 5.39 -4.38 13.10
CA ALA A 19 6.68 -4.90 12.67
C ALA A 19 7.33 -3.98 11.62
N VAL A 20 6.55 -3.50 10.65
CA VAL A 20 7.03 -2.56 9.64
C VAL A 20 7.40 -1.20 10.27
N ALA A 21 6.57 -0.67 11.18
CA ALA A 21 6.89 0.58 11.87
C ALA A 21 8.20 0.48 12.68
N ALA A 22 8.39 -0.62 13.43
CA ALA A 22 9.64 -0.86 14.16
C ALA A 22 10.84 -0.90 13.20
N ARG A 23 10.71 -1.62 12.09
CA ARG A 23 11.79 -1.71 11.09
C ARG A 23 12.11 -0.38 10.43
N LEU A 24 11.10 0.41 10.05
CA LEU A 24 11.29 1.75 9.49
C LEU A 24 11.96 2.69 10.50
N SER A 25 11.58 2.62 11.79
CA SER A 25 12.24 3.39 12.84
C SER A 25 13.72 3.01 13.00
N GLU A 26 14.05 1.71 12.96
CA GLU A 26 15.46 1.24 13.00
C GLU A 26 16.27 1.74 11.80
N LEU A 27 15.63 1.87 10.63
CA LEU A 27 16.23 2.43 9.42
C LEU A 27 16.37 3.96 9.47
N GLY A 28 15.83 4.61 10.50
CA GLY A 28 15.96 6.05 10.75
C GLY A 28 14.84 6.90 10.18
N TYR A 29 13.72 6.30 9.76
CA TYR A 29 12.52 7.07 9.39
C TYR A 29 11.87 7.70 10.62
N ALA A 30 11.43 8.95 10.49
CA ALA A 30 10.52 9.56 11.44
C ALA A 30 9.09 9.02 11.18
N LEU A 31 8.48 8.39 12.17
CA LEU A 31 7.14 7.84 12.05
C LEU A 31 6.08 8.94 12.29
N HIS A 32 5.04 8.96 11.46
CA HIS A 32 3.92 9.87 11.65
C HIS A 32 3.09 9.49 12.88
N GLY A 33 2.93 10.42 13.82
CA GLY A 33 2.18 10.17 15.06
C GLY A 33 2.89 9.17 16.00
N ASP A 34 4.22 9.11 15.94
CA ASP A 34 5.09 8.32 16.84
C ASP A 34 4.90 6.79 16.77
N GLY A 35 4.25 6.26 15.73
CA GLY A 35 4.08 4.81 15.58
C GLY A 35 3.15 4.34 14.47
N ALA A 36 2.79 3.07 14.54
CA ALA A 36 1.76 2.47 13.71
C ALA A 36 0.36 2.82 14.23
N HIS A 37 -0.58 3.02 13.30
CA HIS A 37 -1.99 3.28 13.58
C HIS A 37 -2.82 2.02 13.32
N PHE A 38 -3.81 1.75 14.16
CA PHE A 38 -4.62 0.53 14.09
C PHE A 38 -6.09 0.87 14.04
N ASN A 39 -6.83 0.12 13.21
CA ASN A 39 -8.28 0.24 13.07
C ASN A 39 -8.77 1.70 12.95
N PRO A 40 -8.17 2.52 12.07
CA PRO A 40 -8.62 3.90 11.93
C PRO A 40 -10.01 3.94 11.29
N THR A 41 -10.82 4.88 11.77
CA THR A 41 -12.06 5.29 11.13
C THR A 41 -11.80 5.96 9.79
N ARG A 42 -12.83 6.10 8.95
CA ARG A 42 -12.70 6.79 7.66
C ARG A 42 -12.14 8.21 7.83
N LEU A 43 -12.65 8.93 8.83
CA LEU A 43 -12.23 10.30 9.12
C LEU A 43 -10.77 10.37 9.56
N GLU A 44 -10.34 9.45 10.42
CA GLU A 44 -8.95 9.35 10.87
C GLU A 44 -8.01 9.01 9.71
N MET A 45 -8.38 8.09 8.82
CA MET A 45 -7.59 7.78 7.63
C MET A 45 -7.36 9.01 6.75
N LEU A 46 -8.43 9.74 6.44
CA LEU A 46 -8.34 10.97 5.63
C LEU A 46 -7.51 12.05 6.32
N ALA A 47 -7.63 12.18 7.65
CA ALA A 47 -6.83 13.10 8.43
C ALA A 47 -5.34 12.72 8.40
N MET A 48 -5.01 11.47 8.68
CA MET A 48 -3.63 10.96 8.62
C MET A 48 -3.00 11.13 7.24
N MET A 49 -3.71 10.83 6.15
CA MET A 49 -3.18 11.01 4.79
C MET A 49 -2.88 12.48 4.48
N ARG A 50 -3.76 13.39 4.89
CA ARG A 50 -3.56 14.84 4.75
C ARG A 50 -2.38 15.31 5.58
N ASP A 51 -2.36 14.94 6.86
CA ASP A 51 -1.40 15.45 7.83
C ASP A 51 0.00 14.86 7.53
N PHE A 52 0.10 13.58 7.15
CA PHE A 52 1.33 12.98 6.67
C PHE A 52 1.91 13.76 5.48
N ALA A 53 1.13 13.96 4.42
CA ALA A 53 1.62 14.64 3.22
C ALA A 53 2.02 16.10 3.49
N ALA A 54 1.31 16.80 4.37
CA ALA A 54 1.59 18.20 4.72
C ALA A 54 2.91 18.38 5.47
N HIS A 55 3.34 17.39 6.26
CA HIS A 55 4.57 17.45 7.06
C HIS A 55 5.81 16.91 6.34
N LEU A 56 5.66 16.40 5.10
CA LEU A 56 6.81 15.94 4.33
C LEU A 56 7.68 17.13 3.87
N PRO A 57 9.00 17.12 4.19
CA PRO A 57 9.95 18.04 3.59
C PRO A 57 9.99 17.88 2.06
N GLU A 58 10.39 18.96 1.38
CA GLU A 58 10.71 18.88 -0.05
C GLU A 58 11.85 17.86 -0.28
N GLY A 59 11.72 17.06 -1.34
CA GLY A 59 12.73 16.05 -1.68
C GLY A 59 12.75 14.80 -0.79
N ALA A 60 11.84 14.67 0.18
CA ALA A 60 11.85 13.56 1.13
C ALA A 60 11.50 12.21 0.48
N THR A 61 12.07 11.14 1.03
CA THR A 61 11.59 9.76 0.79
C THR A 61 10.44 9.46 1.75
N ALA A 62 9.24 9.25 1.20
CA ALA A 62 8.04 8.94 1.96
C ALA A 62 7.70 7.46 1.79
N VAL A 63 7.59 6.73 2.90
CA VAL A 63 7.14 5.34 2.90
C VAL A 63 5.78 5.26 3.58
N VAL A 64 4.80 4.67 2.91
CA VAL A 64 3.48 4.39 3.49
C VAL A 64 3.23 2.89 3.40
N TYR A 65 2.92 2.27 4.53
CA TYR A 65 2.55 0.86 4.60
C TYR A 65 1.11 0.75 5.07
N ILE A 66 0.30 -0.02 4.34
CA ILE A 66 -1.12 -0.23 4.61
C ILE A 66 -1.39 -1.72 4.60
N ALA A 67 -1.98 -2.23 5.69
CA ALA A 67 -2.43 -3.62 5.82
C ALA A 67 -3.90 -3.67 6.18
N GLY A 68 -4.66 -4.56 5.56
CA GLY A 68 -6.07 -4.77 5.90
C GLY A 68 -6.95 -5.12 4.72
N HIS A 69 -8.20 -4.65 4.77
CA HIS A 69 -9.16 -4.87 3.70
C HIS A 69 -9.05 -3.80 2.62
N GLY A 70 -9.04 -4.27 1.39
CA GLY A 70 -9.08 -3.43 0.20
C GLY A 70 -10.13 -3.93 -0.78
N LEU A 71 -10.49 -3.06 -1.71
CA LEU A 71 -11.30 -3.40 -2.87
C LEU A 71 -10.80 -2.61 -4.07
N SER A 72 -10.69 -3.24 -5.23
CA SER A 72 -10.37 -2.52 -6.47
C SER A 72 -11.62 -2.29 -7.30
N GLU A 73 -11.94 -1.02 -7.56
CA GLU A 73 -13.11 -0.61 -8.34
C GLU A 73 -12.76 0.59 -9.22
N GLY A 74 -13.17 0.58 -10.49
CA GLY A 74 -12.99 1.72 -11.39
C GLY A 74 -11.52 2.16 -11.55
N GLY A 75 -10.58 1.21 -11.49
CA GLY A 75 -9.15 1.47 -11.64
C GLY A 75 -8.44 2.04 -10.40
N ASP A 76 -9.09 2.07 -9.24
CA ASP A 76 -8.48 2.50 -7.97
C ASP A 76 -8.67 1.47 -6.87
N THR A 77 -7.83 1.55 -5.84
CA THR A 77 -7.90 0.74 -4.63
C THR A 77 -8.57 1.53 -3.53
N TYR A 78 -9.68 1.01 -3.02
CA TYR A 78 -10.41 1.53 -1.86
C TYR A 78 -9.98 0.76 -0.62
N LEU A 79 -9.54 1.48 0.40
CA LEU A 79 -9.21 0.96 1.70
C LEU A 79 -10.45 0.99 2.59
N ILE A 80 -10.70 -0.11 3.30
CA ILE A 80 -11.88 -0.25 4.14
C ILE A 80 -11.55 0.18 5.58
N PRO A 81 -12.21 1.22 6.12
CA PRO A 81 -11.99 1.69 7.49
C PRO A 81 -12.57 0.74 8.55
N ALA A 82 -12.22 0.97 9.82
CA ALA A 82 -12.69 0.12 10.92
C ALA A 82 -14.11 0.44 11.41
N ASP A 83 -14.63 1.64 11.17
CA ASP A 83 -15.98 2.07 11.55
C ASP A 83 -17.07 1.62 10.58
N ASP A 84 -16.76 0.62 9.74
CA ASP A 84 -17.63 0.25 8.63
C ASP A 84 -18.89 -0.52 9.07
N ALA A 85 -20.03 -0.02 8.59
CA ALA A 85 -21.35 -0.60 8.85
C ALA A 85 -22.05 -1.15 7.59
N ASP A 86 -21.67 -0.74 6.35
CA ASP A 86 -22.45 -1.11 5.15
C ASP A 86 -21.77 -0.91 3.76
N LEU A 87 -20.76 -1.70 3.41
CA LEU A 87 -20.18 -1.74 2.04
C LEU A 87 -21.00 -2.55 1.02
N ARG A 88 -22.27 -2.85 1.25
CA ARG A 88 -22.99 -3.86 0.45
C ARG A 88 -23.25 -3.46 -1.01
N THR A 89 -23.01 -2.20 -1.39
CA THR A 89 -23.25 -1.67 -2.74
C THR A 89 -22.05 -0.86 -3.25
N ARG A 90 -21.92 -0.73 -4.58
CA ARG A 90 -20.92 0.15 -5.20
C ARG A 90 -21.08 1.61 -4.78
N ASP A 91 -22.33 2.09 -4.66
CA ASP A 91 -22.62 3.47 -4.29
C ASP A 91 -22.11 3.78 -2.87
N ASN A 92 -22.22 2.82 -1.95
CA ASN A 92 -21.71 2.95 -0.58
C ASN A 92 -20.18 2.96 -0.51
N LEU A 93 -19.46 2.48 -1.54
CA LEU A 93 -18.00 2.41 -1.52
C LEU A 93 -17.36 3.81 -1.47
N GLY A 94 -17.86 4.78 -2.23
CA GLY A 94 -17.33 6.14 -2.22
C GLY A 94 -17.58 6.87 -0.90
N ASP A 95 -18.73 6.60 -0.29
CA ASP A 95 -19.18 7.25 0.94
C ASP A 95 -18.49 6.68 2.19
N HIS A 96 -18.17 5.38 2.19
CA HIS A 96 -17.70 4.67 3.37
C HIS A 96 -16.24 4.20 3.30
N ALA A 97 -15.66 4.01 2.11
CA ALA A 97 -14.25 3.66 1.97
C ALA A 97 -13.35 4.88 1.70
N VAL A 98 -12.04 4.65 1.71
CA VAL A 98 -11.04 5.66 1.37
C VAL A 98 -10.29 5.25 0.12
N ALA A 99 -10.49 5.99 -0.95
CA ALA A 99 -9.78 5.83 -2.21
C ALA A 99 -8.27 6.10 -2.02
N LEU A 100 -7.40 5.16 -2.41
CA LEU A 100 -5.93 5.29 -2.31
C LEU A 100 -5.42 6.49 -3.12
N ARG A 101 -6.13 6.84 -4.21
CA ARG A 101 -5.89 8.08 -4.97
C ARG A 101 -5.88 9.35 -4.10
N SER A 102 -6.59 9.36 -2.97
CA SER A 102 -6.62 10.49 -2.02
C SER A 102 -5.27 10.72 -1.35
N LEU A 103 -4.48 9.66 -1.13
CA LEU A 103 -3.12 9.73 -0.63
C LEU A 103 -2.15 10.06 -1.77
N THR A 104 -2.20 9.31 -2.87
CA THR A 104 -1.22 9.46 -3.96
C THR A 104 -1.30 10.84 -4.61
N GLY A 105 -2.50 11.41 -4.80
CA GLY A 105 -2.65 12.78 -5.30
C GLY A 105 -2.01 13.82 -4.38
N ARG A 106 -2.09 13.63 -3.06
CA ARG A 106 -1.43 14.53 -2.08
C ARG A 106 0.07 14.40 -2.11
N LEU A 107 0.59 13.18 -2.23
CA LEU A 107 2.02 12.92 -2.36
C LEU A 107 2.56 13.50 -3.67
N ALA A 108 1.87 13.30 -4.80
CA ALA A 108 2.27 13.83 -6.09
C ALA A 108 2.36 15.37 -6.13
N ALA A 109 1.58 16.06 -5.30
CA ALA A 109 1.65 17.51 -5.14
C ALA A 109 2.84 17.99 -4.29
N ARG A 110 3.64 17.09 -3.69
CA ARG A 110 4.84 17.43 -2.91
C ARG A 110 6.07 17.51 -3.84
N PRO A 111 6.77 18.66 -3.89
CA PRO A 111 7.93 18.82 -4.76
C PRO A 111 9.05 17.81 -4.44
N GLY A 112 9.56 17.14 -5.47
CA GLY A 112 10.71 16.25 -5.37
C GLY A 112 10.52 14.98 -4.53
N ILE A 113 9.29 14.64 -4.13
CA ILE A 113 9.05 13.50 -3.23
C ILE A 113 9.42 12.17 -3.89
N ASN A 114 10.03 11.26 -3.13
CA ASN A 114 10.19 9.85 -3.51
C ASN A 114 9.22 9.00 -2.69
N ALA A 115 8.04 8.72 -3.25
CA ALA A 115 6.98 8.00 -2.54
C ALA A 115 7.04 6.50 -2.81
N ILE A 116 7.04 5.70 -1.74
CA ILE A 116 6.91 4.23 -1.78
C ILE A 116 5.66 3.86 -0.97
N VAL A 117 4.63 3.39 -1.64
CA VAL A 117 3.37 2.97 -1.02
C VAL A 117 3.27 1.46 -1.11
N LEU A 118 3.25 0.78 0.03
CA LEU A 118 3.20 -0.67 0.18
C LEU A 118 1.79 -1.07 0.62
N VAL A 119 1.07 -1.82 -0.20
CA VAL A 119 -0.34 -2.17 0.00
C VAL A 119 -0.46 -3.68 0.21
N ASP A 120 -0.54 -4.08 1.48
CA ASP A 120 -0.79 -5.44 1.94
C ASP A 120 -2.28 -5.64 2.26
N ALA A 121 -3.08 -5.45 1.23
CA ALA A 121 -4.53 -5.58 1.33
C ALA A 121 -5.05 -6.46 0.20
N CYS A 122 -6.09 -7.23 0.50
CA CYS A 122 -6.82 -7.97 -0.53
C CYS A 122 -7.34 -6.98 -1.57
N SER A 123 -6.97 -7.17 -2.83
CA SER A 123 -7.62 -6.53 -3.98
C SER A 123 -8.50 -7.54 -4.72
N ALA A 124 -9.04 -8.51 -3.98
CA ALA A 124 -9.89 -9.54 -4.53
C ALA A 124 -11.31 -9.00 -4.63
N ASN A 125 -11.61 -8.41 -5.80
CA ASN A 125 -12.90 -8.34 -6.49
C ASN A 125 -12.84 -7.18 -7.49
N GLY A 126 -12.04 -7.34 -8.55
CA GLY A 126 -12.40 -6.68 -9.80
C GLY A 126 -13.62 -7.42 -10.32
N LEU A 127 -14.77 -6.74 -10.39
CA LEU A 127 -15.97 -7.30 -11.01
C LEU A 127 -15.57 -7.99 -12.32
N ARG A 128 -15.89 -9.27 -12.44
CA ARG A 128 -15.68 -10.04 -13.67
C ARG A 128 -16.61 -9.46 -14.74
N GLY A 129 -16.17 -8.42 -15.42
CA GLY A 129 -16.95 -7.74 -16.44
C GLY A 129 -16.23 -6.52 -16.94
N GLU A 130 -15.62 -6.66 -18.13
CA GLU A 130 -15.38 -5.60 -19.09
C GLU A 130 -14.72 -4.32 -18.56
N GLY A 131 -13.39 -4.34 -18.54
CA GLY A 131 -12.60 -3.16 -18.22
C GLY A 131 -11.64 -3.40 -17.06
N ALA A 132 -10.68 -4.31 -17.26
CA ALA A 132 -9.32 -4.01 -16.85
C ALA A 132 -8.83 -2.82 -17.70
N GLY A 133 -9.52 -1.69 -17.57
CA GLY A 133 -9.08 -0.42 -18.10
C GLY A 133 -7.82 -0.14 -17.33
N SER A 134 -6.69 -0.42 -17.98
CA SER A 134 -5.53 0.46 -18.02
C SER A 134 -5.63 1.61 -17.01
N GLY A 135 -5.50 1.30 -15.72
CA GLY A 135 -5.03 2.25 -14.73
C GLY A 135 -3.57 2.44 -15.08
N SER A 136 -3.32 3.14 -16.18
CA SER A 136 -1.97 3.45 -16.61
C SER A 136 -1.33 4.15 -15.43
N ALA A 137 -0.09 3.81 -15.14
CA ALA A 137 0.75 4.60 -14.25
C ALA A 137 0.74 6.12 -14.58
N GLY A 138 0.24 6.50 -15.76
CA GLY A 138 -0.02 7.88 -16.18
C GLY A 138 -0.98 8.69 -15.31
N ASP A 139 -1.96 8.08 -14.63
CA ASP A 139 -2.84 8.82 -13.70
C ASP A 139 -2.24 8.94 -12.29
N LEU A 140 -1.23 8.14 -11.97
CA LEU A 140 -0.55 8.22 -10.66
C LEU A 140 0.28 9.49 -10.54
N VAL A 141 0.70 10.09 -11.65
CA VAL A 141 1.53 11.29 -11.67
C VAL A 141 1.33 12.05 -12.99
N THR A 142 0.35 12.96 -13.02
CA THR A 142 0.49 14.14 -13.88
C THR A 142 1.04 15.27 -13.00
N GLY A 143 2.32 15.63 -13.19
CA GLY A 143 2.90 16.84 -12.58
C GLY A 143 3.81 16.71 -11.35
N SER A 144 4.21 15.51 -10.90
CA SER A 144 5.26 15.39 -9.87
C SER A 144 6.66 15.51 -10.49
N THR A 145 7.55 16.22 -9.81
CA THR A 145 9.00 16.26 -10.11
C THR A 145 9.78 15.13 -9.46
N GLY A 146 9.13 14.32 -8.62
CA GLY A 146 9.74 13.20 -7.90
C GLY A 146 9.35 11.83 -8.47
N SER A 147 9.48 10.77 -7.67
CA SER A 147 9.08 9.41 -8.05
C SER A 147 7.96 8.86 -7.18
N MET A 148 7.19 7.92 -7.71
CA MET A 148 6.19 7.19 -6.96
C MET A 148 6.16 5.73 -7.36
N SER A 149 6.26 4.85 -6.37
CA SER A 149 6.10 3.40 -6.51
C SER A 149 4.97 2.90 -5.62
N LEU A 150 3.97 2.26 -6.21
CA LEU A 150 2.92 1.52 -5.50
C LEU A 150 3.23 0.03 -5.62
N ILE A 151 3.44 -0.64 -4.50
CA ILE A 151 3.77 -2.07 -4.42
C ILE A 151 2.63 -2.79 -3.71
N TYR A 152 1.92 -3.62 -4.46
CA TYR A 152 0.81 -4.43 -3.96
C TYR A 152 1.30 -5.82 -3.60
N ALA A 153 0.76 -6.36 -2.51
CA ALA A 153 1.07 -7.71 -2.06
C ALA A 153 0.68 -8.81 -3.05
N ALA A 154 -0.36 -8.57 -3.85
CA ALA A 154 -0.87 -9.50 -4.84
C ALA A 154 -1.23 -8.79 -6.15
N ALA A 155 -1.16 -9.51 -7.26
CA ALA A 155 -1.53 -9.00 -8.58
C ALA A 155 -3.05 -8.78 -8.67
N PRO A 156 -3.51 -7.94 -9.62
CA PRO A 156 -4.95 -7.78 -9.86
C PRO A 156 -5.65 -9.13 -10.05
N GLY A 157 -6.73 -9.35 -9.29
CA GLY A 157 -7.49 -10.61 -9.30
C GLY A 157 -6.93 -11.74 -8.43
N GLN A 158 -5.78 -11.54 -7.77
CA GLN A 158 -5.28 -12.43 -6.74
C GLN A 158 -5.65 -11.95 -5.33
N ILE A 159 -5.67 -12.89 -4.38
CA ILE A 159 -5.88 -12.60 -2.97
C ILE A 159 -4.51 -12.40 -2.31
N ALA A 160 -4.36 -11.32 -1.54
CA ALA A 160 -3.24 -11.16 -0.62
C ALA A 160 -3.54 -12.02 0.62
N ALA A 161 -2.69 -13.00 0.92
CA ALA A 161 -2.90 -13.88 2.05
C ALA A 161 -2.60 -13.17 3.37
N ASP A 162 -3.53 -13.21 4.32
CA ASP A 162 -3.27 -12.81 5.73
C ASP A 162 -2.16 -13.68 6.35
N GLY A 163 -2.06 -14.94 5.90
CA GLY A 163 -1.09 -15.93 6.38
C GLY A 163 -1.49 -16.57 7.71
N ASN A 164 -0.76 -17.63 8.08
CA ASN A 164 -0.98 -18.36 9.34
C ASN A 164 0.16 -18.12 10.36
N GLY A 165 1.17 -17.33 9.98
CA GLY A 165 2.33 -17.03 10.82
C GLY A 165 2.12 -15.81 11.71
N THR A 166 3.22 -15.28 12.25
CA THR A 166 3.22 -14.05 13.06
C THR A 166 2.77 -12.83 12.25
N ASN A 167 3.16 -12.79 10.97
CA ASN A 167 2.92 -11.73 10.00
C ASN A 167 2.41 -12.32 8.69
N SER A 168 1.86 -11.48 7.80
CA SER A 168 1.51 -11.88 6.43
C SER A 168 2.74 -12.34 5.63
N PRO A 169 2.57 -13.11 4.54
CA PRO A 169 3.68 -13.46 3.64
C PRO A 169 4.35 -12.22 3.04
N PHE A 170 3.57 -11.17 2.75
CA PHE A 170 4.10 -9.92 2.21
C PHE A 170 4.97 -9.21 3.23
N THR A 171 4.47 -9.05 4.45
CA THR A 171 5.21 -8.40 5.54
C THR A 171 6.45 -9.18 5.92
N THR A 172 6.35 -10.51 6.00
CA THR A 172 7.51 -11.37 6.26
C THR A 172 8.59 -11.18 5.19
N ALA A 173 8.20 -11.18 3.91
CA ALA A 173 9.11 -10.96 2.80
C ALA A 173 9.72 -9.55 2.81
N LEU A 174 8.91 -8.53 3.11
CA LEU A 174 9.34 -7.14 3.20
C LEU A 174 10.40 -6.97 4.30
N LEU A 175 10.14 -7.47 5.51
CA LEU A 175 11.08 -7.36 6.63
C LEU A 175 12.43 -8.00 6.29
N HIS A 176 12.43 -9.19 5.68
CA HIS A 176 13.64 -9.85 5.20
C HIS A 176 14.34 -9.04 4.08
N ALA A 177 13.59 -8.47 3.13
CA ALA A 177 14.17 -7.65 2.07
C ALA A 177 14.83 -6.36 2.62
N LEU A 178 14.30 -5.81 3.72
CA LEU A 178 14.81 -4.65 4.42
C LEU A 178 16.06 -4.93 5.27
N GLU A 179 16.48 -6.19 5.45
CA GLU A 179 17.75 -6.52 6.10
C GLU A 179 18.96 -6.13 5.25
N THR A 180 18.77 -5.93 3.95
CA THR A 180 19.85 -5.52 3.05
C THR A 180 19.90 -4.00 2.91
N PRO A 181 20.94 -3.36 3.46
CA PRO A 181 21.13 -1.92 3.32
C PRO A 181 21.43 -1.53 1.88
N ARG A 182 21.01 -0.33 1.47
CA ARG A 182 21.33 0.30 0.18
C ARG A 182 20.96 -0.54 -1.05
N ALA A 183 19.94 -1.38 -0.93
CA ALA A 183 19.39 -2.12 -2.05
C ALA A 183 18.48 -1.18 -2.88
N PRO A 184 18.70 -1.03 -4.19
CA PRO A 184 17.75 -0.34 -5.06
C PRO A 184 16.37 -0.98 -4.95
N LEU A 185 15.31 -0.18 -5.09
CA LEU A 185 13.94 -0.65 -4.95
C LEU A 185 13.61 -1.85 -5.87
N ASP A 186 14.22 -1.94 -7.05
CA ASP A 186 14.08 -3.09 -7.95
C ASP A 186 14.69 -4.39 -7.40
N GLN A 187 15.80 -4.29 -6.68
CA GLN A 187 16.39 -5.45 -6.02
C GLN A 187 15.55 -5.87 -4.82
N LEU A 188 15.04 -4.91 -4.05
CA LEU A 188 14.11 -5.16 -2.95
C LEU A 188 12.85 -5.87 -3.48
N PHE A 189 12.24 -5.33 -4.54
CA PHE A 189 11.03 -5.89 -5.13
C PHE A 189 11.23 -7.32 -5.67
N ARG A 190 12.37 -7.60 -6.32
CA ARG A 190 12.70 -8.97 -6.75
C ARG A 190 12.77 -9.95 -5.57
N ARG A 191 13.50 -9.60 -4.51
CA ARG A 191 13.62 -10.45 -3.31
C ARG A 191 12.27 -10.67 -2.64
N LEU A 192 11.46 -9.62 -2.55
CA LEU A 192 10.10 -9.69 -2.04
C LEU A 192 9.24 -10.66 -2.87
N THR A 193 9.34 -10.58 -4.20
CA THR A 193 8.64 -11.47 -5.15
C THR A 193 9.07 -12.92 -4.98
N ASP A 194 10.37 -13.20 -4.92
CA ASP A 194 10.91 -14.56 -4.76
C ASP A 194 10.44 -15.21 -3.45
N HIS A 195 10.48 -14.44 -2.36
CA HIS A 195 10.07 -14.91 -1.03
C HIS A 195 8.57 -15.21 -0.97
N ILE A 196 7.72 -14.31 -1.49
CA ILE A 196 6.26 -14.51 -1.52
C ILE A 196 5.88 -15.67 -2.43
N GLY A 197 6.52 -15.79 -3.60
CA GLY A 197 6.29 -16.90 -4.52
C GLY A 197 6.57 -18.25 -3.85
N THR A 198 7.65 -18.34 -3.07
CA THR A 198 7.98 -19.57 -2.32
C THR A 198 7.00 -19.80 -1.16
N ALA A 199 6.74 -18.78 -0.35
CA ALA A 199 5.87 -18.88 0.83
C ALA A 199 4.40 -19.21 0.49
N THR A 200 3.94 -18.84 -0.71
CA THR A 200 2.57 -19.04 -1.17
C THR A 200 2.44 -20.14 -2.24
N ALA A 201 3.51 -20.87 -2.53
CA ALA A 201 3.55 -21.85 -3.63
C ALA A 201 3.05 -21.29 -4.97
N GLY A 202 3.36 -20.01 -5.25
CA GLY A 202 2.96 -19.29 -6.44
C GLY A 202 1.51 -18.78 -6.46
N ALA A 203 0.74 -18.94 -5.38
CA ALA A 203 -0.65 -18.47 -5.32
C ALA A 203 -0.78 -16.94 -5.28
N GLN A 204 0.27 -16.25 -4.81
CA GLN A 204 0.34 -14.80 -4.71
C GLN A 204 1.59 -14.29 -5.43
N THR A 205 1.41 -13.27 -6.27
CA THR A 205 2.49 -12.59 -6.99
C THR A 205 2.40 -11.09 -6.73
N PRO A 206 3.42 -10.47 -6.12
CA PRO A 206 3.46 -9.02 -5.92
C PRO A 206 3.37 -8.25 -7.23
N TRP A 207 2.75 -7.07 -7.17
CA TRP A 207 2.57 -6.20 -8.33
C TRP A 207 3.12 -4.80 -8.03
N ILE A 208 3.72 -4.16 -9.03
CA ILE A 208 4.32 -2.85 -8.86
C ILE A 208 3.90 -1.89 -9.97
N MET A 209 3.43 -0.71 -9.58
CA MET A 209 3.13 0.41 -10.46
C MET A 209 4.10 1.54 -10.16
N ARG A 210 4.68 2.14 -11.20
CA ARG A 210 5.69 3.19 -11.03
C ARG A 210 5.47 4.36 -11.94
N SER A 211 5.73 5.53 -11.40
CA SER A 211 6.00 6.73 -12.16
C SER A 211 7.36 7.28 -11.73
N TYR A 212 8.14 7.70 -12.71
CA TYR A 212 9.44 8.31 -12.52
C TYR A 212 9.38 9.75 -13.04
N GLY A 213 9.74 10.72 -12.21
CA GLY A 213 10.28 11.99 -12.67
C GLY A 213 11.75 11.85 -13.10
N ASP A 214 12.44 12.97 -13.32
CA ASP A 214 13.89 13.01 -13.58
C ASP A 214 14.70 12.72 -12.30
N VAL A 215 14.54 11.52 -11.75
CA VAL A 215 15.23 11.09 -10.52
C VAL A 215 15.98 9.79 -10.73
N GLY A 216 17.09 9.64 -10.00
CA GLY A 216 17.91 8.43 -10.00
C GLY A 216 17.22 7.23 -9.33
N PRO A 217 17.94 6.12 -9.13
CA PRO A 217 17.38 4.94 -8.46
C PRO A 217 16.83 5.31 -7.07
N VAL A 218 15.64 4.79 -6.76
CA VAL A 218 14.99 4.96 -5.46
C VAL A 218 15.44 3.86 -4.51
N TYR A 219 15.70 4.23 -3.26
CA TYR A 219 16.10 3.32 -2.19
C TYR A 219 15.10 3.45 -1.04
N LEU A 220 14.78 2.32 -0.42
CA LEU A 220 14.02 2.29 0.84
C LEU A 220 14.98 2.30 2.04
N THR A 221 16.19 1.81 1.85
CA THR A 221 17.26 1.73 2.85
C THR A 221 18.43 2.62 2.41
N ASP A 222 18.42 3.90 2.80
CA ASP A 222 19.49 4.86 2.43
C ASP A 222 20.77 4.74 3.26
N ARG A 223 20.79 3.91 4.31
CA ARG A 223 21.94 3.66 5.19
C ARG A 223 22.45 2.23 5.01
#